data_AF-A0AAE7DGA7-F1
#
_entry.id   AF-A0AAE7DGA7-F1
#
_cell.length_a   1.000
_cell.length_b   1.000
_cell.length_c   1.000
_cell.angle_alpha   90.00
_cell.angle_beta   90.00
_cell.angle_gamma   90.00
#
_symmetry.space_group_name_H-M   'P 1'
#
loop_
_entity.id
_entity.type
_entity.pdbx_description
1 polymer ?
#
loop_
_entity_poly.entity_id
_entity_poly.type
_entity_poly.pdbx_seq_one_letter_code
_entity_poly.pdbx_strand_id
1 'polypeptide(L)'
;MSDDFIRLYDVPLSDKEGVLIGRIIALWGALESEVFVQTLATFDVQDVEKLPNAMNNLSFVKVLELWKARVADVAEGERAIVLKQQFARITHLHDSRNALIHGMWTWSMAEPEKISTTRVSKKQIITMHFPAGSLADFHNELGVINFKIRYPGGVEDHARDRAENGGFISRRALCMLTDSPAADDWLPRLRLQIDKPD
;
A
#
# COMPACT_ATOMS: atom_id res chain seq x y z
N MET A 1 -8.78 39.49 -1.19
CA MET A 1 -9.94 38.73 -0.69
C MET A 1 -9.35 37.58 0.11
N SER A 2 -9.65 37.50 1.40
CA SER A 2 -9.16 36.39 2.22
C SER A 2 -9.87 35.11 1.81
N ASP A 3 -9.14 34.00 1.84
CA ASP A 3 -9.63 32.66 1.54
C ASP A 3 -10.66 32.15 2.58
N ASP A 4 -11.12 33.01 3.50
CA ASP A 4 -12.01 32.71 4.63
C ASP A 4 -13.40 32.18 4.20
N PHE A 5 -13.74 32.28 2.91
CA PHE A 5 -14.98 31.75 2.34
C PHE A 5 -14.75 30.61 1.32
N ILE A 6 -13.52 30.16 1.12
CA ILE A 6 -13.24 29.04 0.23
C ILE A 6 -13.69 27.75 0.92
N ARG A 7 -14.79 27.17 0.42
CA ARG A 7 -15.20 25.82 0.83
C ARG A 7 -14.17 24.82 0.33
N LEU A 8 -13.74 23.91 1.20
CA LEU A 8 -12.91 22.78 0.80
C LEU A 8 -13.66 21.97 -0.26
N TYR A 9 -12.93 21.54 -1.28
CA TYR A 9 -13.49 20.71 -2.34
C TYR A 9 -13.86 19.34 -1.76
N ASP A 10 -15.14 19.00 -1.83
CA ASP A 10 -15.65 17.71 -1.39
C ASP A 10 -15.39 16.67 -2.49
N VAL A 11 -14.50 15.74 -2.21
CA VAL A 11 -14.17 14.64 -3.14
C VAL A 11 -15.33 13.66 -3.09
N PRO A 12 -15.79 13.12 -4.23
CA PRO A 12 -16.95 12.24 -4.27
C PRO A 12 -16.64 10.81 -3.77
N LEU A 13 -16.26 10.70 -2.51
CA LEU A 13 -15.92 9.48 -1.80
C LEU A 13 -16.57 9.53 -0.42
N SER A 14 -17.14 8.42 0.00
CA SER A 14 -17.45 8.22 1.41
C SER A 14 -16.16 8.16 2.25
N ASP A 15 -16.26 8.47 3.55
CA ASP A 15 -15.12 8.35 4.49
C ASP A 15 -14.48 6.96 4.45
N LYS A 16 -15.32 5.91 4.36
CA LYS A 16 -14.87 4.52 4.28
C LYS A 16 -14.03 4.28 3.02
N GLU A 17 -14.46 4.80 1.87
CA GLU A 17 -13.70 4.69 0.63
C GLU A 17 -12.38 5.45 0.76
N GLY A 18 -12.40 6.71 1.21
CA GLY A 18 -11.19 7.50 1.43
C GLY A 18 -10.14 6.77 2.29
N VAL A 19 -10.57 6.19 3.41
CA VAL A 19 -9.70 5.40 4.30
C VAL A 19 -9.18 4.14 3.60
N LEU A 20 -10.04 3.38 2.92
CA LEU A 20 -9.63 2.14 2.23
C LEU A 20 -8.63 2.42 1.11
N ILE A 21 -8.85 3.47 0.32
CA ILE A 21 -7.95 3.87 -0.77
C ILE A 21 -6.60 4.27 -0.21
N GLY A 22 -6.58 5.11 0.83
CA GLY A 22 -5.33 5.48 1.52
C GLY A 22 -4.57 4.26 2.03
N ARG A 23 -5.27 3.28 2.62
CA ARG A 23 -4.65 2.03 3.08
C ARG A 23 -4.16 1.15 1.93
N ILE A 24 -4.90 1.04 0.83
CA ILE A 24 -4.48 0.31 -0.37
C ILE A 24 -3.18 0.91 -0.92
N ILE A 25 -3.09 2.24 -1.03
CA ILE A 25 -1.89 2.93 -1.51
C ILE A 25 -0.71 2.68 -0.56
N ALA A 26 -0.92 2.78 0.76
CA ALA A 26 0.12 2.50 1.74
C ALA A 26 0.59 1.04 1.71
N LEU A 27 -0.33 0.07 1.61
CA LEU A 27 -0.02 -1.36 1.49
C LEU A 27 0.71 -1.68 0.19
N TRP A 28 0.35 -1.01 -0.90
CA TRP A 28 1.04 -1.15 -2.17
C TRP A 28 2.46 -0.59 -2.08
N GLY A 29 2.66 0.57 -1.47
CA GLY A 29 4.00 1.11 -1.23
C GLY A 29 4.87 0.21 -0.35
N ALA A 30 4.29 -0.39 0.70
CA ALA A 30 4.96 -1.38 1.53
C ALA A 30 5.36 -2.63 0.74
N LEU A 31 4.48 -3.10 -0.15
CA LEU A 31 4.76 -4.21 -1.05
C LEU A 31 5.91 -3.90 -2.01
N GLU A 32 5.89 -2.73 -2.65
CA GLU A 32 6.97 -2.28 -3.55
C GLU A 32 8.31 -2.23 -2.79
N SER A 33 8.30 -1.70 -1.57
CA SER A 33 9.47 -1.65 -0.69
C SER A 33 10.01 -3.04 -0.35
N GLU A 34 9.14 -3.98 0.04
CA GLU A 34 9.55 -5.34 0.39
C GLU A 34 10.15 -6.08 -0.81
N VAL A 35 9.48 -6.02 -1.96
CA VAL A 35 9.97 -6.59 -3.24
C VAL A 35 11.34 -6.00 -3.60
N PHE A 36 11.50 -4.68 -3.46
CA PHE A 36 12.77 -4.02 -3.73
C PHE A 36 13.89 -4.49 -2.79
N VAL A 37 13.64 -4.50 -1.47
CA VAL A 37 14.63 -4.90 -0.45
C VAL A 37 15.05 -6.36 -0.65
N GLN A 38 14.10 -7.27 -0.84
CA GLN A 38 14.41 -8.68 -1.10
C GLN A 38 15.24 -8.84 -2.38
N THR A 39 14.90 -8.10 -3.44
CA THR A 39 15.68 -8.12 -4.70
C THR A 39 17.08 -7.60 -4.49
N LEU A 40 17.23 -6.48 -3.79
CA LEU A 40 18.52 -5.87 -3.48
C LEU A 40 19.43 -6.83 -2.70
N ALA A 41 18.86 -7.55 -1.72
CA ALA A 41 19.60 -8.52 -0.91
C ALA A 41 20.14 -9.72 -1.71
N THR A 42 19.63 -9.97 -2.93
CA THR A 42 20.18 -11.02 -3.80
C THR A 42 21.43 -10.59 -4.57
N PHE A 43 21.82 -9.33 -4.51
CA PHE A 43 23.07 -8.84 -5.09
C PHE A 43 24.14 -8.89 -4.01
N ASP A 44 25.27 -9.55 -4.30
CA ASP A 44 26.42 -9.49 -3.40
C ASP A 44 26.99 -8.08 -3.44
N VAL A 45 27.03 -7.43 -2.28
CA VAL A 45 27.48 -6.04 -2.14
C VAL A 45 28.97 -5.92 -2.49
N GLN A 46 29.72 -7.03 -2.52
CA GLN A 46 31.15 -7.06 -2.83
C GLN A 46 31.48 -7.26 -4.33
N ASP A 47 30.56 -7.76 -5.16
CA ASP A 47 30.89 -8.26 -6.52
C ASP A 47 30.01 -7.69 -7.64
N VAL A 48 29.16 -6.71 -7.34
CA VAL A 48 28.32 -6.04 -8.34
C VAL A 48 28.84 -4.63 -8.58
N GLU A 49 29.69 -4.47 -9.60
CA GLU A 49 30.20 -3.16 -10.01
C GLU A 49 29.07 -2.18 -10.37
N LYS A 50 27.91 -2.67 -10.85
CA LYS A 50 26.70 -1.88 -11.14
C LYS A 50 25.39 -2.67 -11.00
N LEU A 51 24.42 -2.15 -10.25
CA LEU A 51 23.06 -2.67 -10.21
C LEU A 51 22.37 -2.55 -11.59
N PRO A 52 21.47 -3.48 -11.95
CA PRO A 52 20.73 -3.39 -13.20
C PRO A 52 19.79 -2.18 -13.19
N ASN A 53 19.55 -1.59 -14.37
CA ASN A 53 18.69 -0.39 -14.53
C ASN A 53 17.28 -0.52 -13.91
N ALA A 54 16.75 -1.74 -13.78
CA ALA A 54 15.48 -1.97 -13.09
C ALA A 54 15.50 -1.48 -11.64
N MET A 55 16.65 -1.57 -10.96
CA MET A 55 16.83 -1.13 -9.57
C MET A 55 16.86 0.40 -9.39
N ASN A 56 16.75 1.19 -10.47
CA ASN A 56 16.46 2.62 -10.37
C ASN A 56 15.01 2.89 -9.89
N ASN A 57 14.19 1.84 -9.74
CA ASN A 57 12.84 1.87 -9.15
C ASN A 57 11.84 2.83 -9.82
N LEU A 58 12.07 3.18 -11.10
CA LEU A 58 11.15 4.01 -11.88
C LEU A 58 9.91 3.25 -12.36
N SER A 59 9.94 1.92 -12.33
CA SER A 59 8.85 1.06 -12.78
C SER A 59 8.80 -0.18 -11.89
N PHE A 60 7.78 -0.23 -11.04
CA PHE A 60 7.57 -1.37 -10.14
C PHE A 60 7.50 -2.70 -10.90
N VAL A 61 6.83 -2.75 -12.06
CA VAL A 61 6.74 -3.96 -12.88
C VAL A 61 8.13 -4.52 -13.23
N LYS A 62 9.09 -3.65 -13.59
CA LYS A 62 10.47 -4.10 -13.90
C LYS A 62 11.19 -4.65 -12.68
N VAL A 63 10.97 -4.05 -11.51
CA VAL A 63 11.52 -4.54 -10.24
C VAL A 63 10.87 -5.86 -9.85
N LEU A 64 9.56 -6.01 -10.04
CA LEU A 64 8.81 -7.23 -9.73
C LEU A 64 9.23 -8.42 -10.62
N GLU A 65 9.48 -8.19 -11.91
CA GLU A 65 10.02 -9.24 -12.81
C GLU A 65 11.44 -9.65 -12.37
N LEU A 66 12.28 -8.69 -11.99
CA LEU A 66 13.62 -8.97 -11.48
C LEU A 66 13.56 -9.74 -10.15
N TRP A 67 12.66 -9.34 -9.26
CA TRP A 67 12.39 -10.04 -8.00
C TRP A 67 11.96 -11.47 -8.25
N LYS A 68 11.04 -11.70 -9.20
CA LYS A 68 10.61 -13.05 -9.57
C LYS A 68 11.82 -13.89 -10.01
N ALA A 69 12.63 -13.36 -10.93
CA ALA A 69 13.78 -14.08 -11.48
C ALA A 69 14.85 -14.41 -10.42
N ARG A 70 15.09 -13.52 -9.45
CA ARG A 70 16.17 -13.67 -8.46
C ARG A 70 15.74 -14.27 -7.13
N VAL A 71 14.48 -14.11 -6.75
CA VAL A 71 13.94 -14.54 -5.46
C VAL A 71 12.95 -15.69 -5.63
N ALA A 72 11.88 -15.50 -6.41
CA ALA A 72 10.81 -16.49 -6.50
C ALA A 72 11.21 -17.74 -7.32
N ASP A 73 11.98 -17.56 -8.39
CA ASP A 73 12.38 -18.65 -9.29
C ASP A 73 13.55 -19.47 -8.74
N VAL A 74 14.37 -18.87 -7.87
CA VAL A 74 15.51 -19.52 -7.20
C VAL A 74 15.10 -20.18 -5.89
N ALA A 75 13.98 -19.77 -5.29
CA ALA A 75 13.45 -20.41 -4.09
C ALA A 75 13.09 -21.88 -4.36
N GLU A 76 13.22 -22.70 -3.32
CA GLU A 76 12.92 -24.14 -3.36
C GLU A 76 11.68 -24.47 -2.50
N GLY A 77 11.10 -25.66 -2.74
CA GLY A 77 10.00 -26.21 -1.94
C GLY A 77 8.73 -25.34 -1.92
N GLU A 78 8.02 -25.38 -0.79
CA GLU A 78 6.75 -24.66 -0.61
C GLU A 78 6.91 -23.14 -0.72
N ARG A 79 8.06 -22.60 -0.29
CA ARG A 79 8.39 -21.18 -0.41
C ARG A 79 8.29 -20.72 -1.87
N ALA A 80 8.84 -21.49 -2.81
CA ALA A 80 8.80 -21.17 -4.23
C ALA A 80 7.35 -21.04 -4.75
N ILE A 81 6.48 -21.97 -4.33
CA ILE A 81 5.07 -22.01 -4.73
C ILE A 81 4.35 -20.74 -4.22
N VAL A 82 4.54 -20.39 -2.95
CA VAL A 82 3.91 -19.22 -2.33
C VAL A 82 4.34 -17.93 -3.02
N LEU A 83 5.64 -17.76 -3.27
CA LEU A 83 6.19 -16.54 -3.89
C LEU A 83 5.72 -16.39 -5.35
N LYS A 84 5.72 -17.48 -6.13
CA LYS A 84 5.22 -17.46 -7.53
C LYS A 84 3.71 -17.19 -7.58
N GLN A 85 2.95 -17.71 -6.63
CA GLN A 85 1.53 -17.37 -6.50
C GLN A 85 1.35 -15.88 -6.20
N GLN A 86 2.16 -15.30 -5.30
CA GLN A 86 2.05 -13.88 -4.99
C GLN A 86 2.45 -13.00 -6.18
N PHE A 87 3.48 -13.37 -6.94
CA PHE A 87 3.82 -12.70 -8.19
C PHE A 87 2.60 -12.59 -9.13
N ALA A 88 1.93 -13.72 -9.40
CA ALA A 88 0.76 -13.74 -10.29
C ALA A 88 -0.37 -12.85 -9.78
N ARG A 89 -0.62 -12.86 -8.47
CA ARG A 89 -1.67 -12.04 -7.84
C ARG A 89 -1.34 -10.54 -7.91
N ILE A 90 -0.09 -10.16 -7.68
CA ILE A 90 0.34 -8.75 -7.79
C ILE A 90 0.16 -8.26 -9.23
N THR A 91 0.59 -9.06 -10.20
CA THR A 91 0.42 -8.74 -11.62
C THR A 91 -1.06 -8.56 -11.98
N HIS A 92 -1.94 -9.39 -11.44
CA HIS A 92 -3.39 -9.24 -11.62
C HIS A 92 -3.95 -7.95 -11.00
N LEU A 93 -3.52 -7.60 -9.79
CA LEU A 93 -4.01 -6.41 -9.07
C LEU A 93 -3.42 -5.08 -9.56
N HIS A 94 -2.35 -5.13 -10.35
CA HIS A 94 -1.63 -3.94 -10.82
C HIS A 94 -2.52 -2.98 -11.63
N ASP A 95 -3.44 -3.51 -12.44
CA ASP A 95 -4.38 -2.68 -13.18
C ASP A 95 -5.38 -1.99 -12.28
N SER A 96 -5.90 -2.68 -11.26
CA SER A 96 -6.78 -2.09 -10.25
C SER A 96 -6.08 -1.00 -9.46
N ARG A 97 -4.82 -1.20 -9.06
CA ARG A 97 -4.01 -0.16 -8.40
C ARG A 97 -3.85 1.06 -9.30
N ASN A 98 -3.51 0.87 -10.56
CA ASN A 98 -3.30 1.98 -11.48
C ASN A 98 -4.62 2.71 -11.81
N ALA A 99 -5.73 1.99 -11.83
CA ALA A 99 -7.06 2.57 -11.98
C ALA A 99 -7.40 3.49 -10.80
N LEU A 100 -7.12 3.07 -9.56
CA LEU A 100 -7.30 3.92 -8.38
C LEU A 100 -6.36 5.14 -8.37
N ILE A 101 -5.07 4.95 -8.64
CA ILE A 101 -4.08 6.04 -8.47
C ILE A 101 -4.09 7.03 -9.63
N HIS A 102 -4.31 6.56 -10.86
CA HIS A 102 -4.18 7.38 -12.07
C HIS A 102 -5.51 7.61 -12.79
N GLY A 103 -6.60 7.04 -12.30
CA GLY A 103 -7.93 7.22 -12.88
C GLY A 103 -8.61 8.49 -12.40
N MET A 104 -9.50 9.02 -13.25
CA MET A 104 -10.47 10.04 -12.90
C MET A 104 -11.65 9.36 -12.22
N TRP A 105 -11.97 9.79 -11.00
CA TRP A 105 -12.97 9.18 -10.15
C TRP A 105 -14.35 9.74 -10.48
N THR A 106 -15.32 8.85 -10.64
CA THR A 106 -16.71 9.20 -10.92
C THR A 106 -17.65 8.30 -10.13
N TRP A 107 -18.87 8.79 -9.90
CA TRP A 107 -19.97 8.05 -9.30
C TRP A 107 -21.28 8.51 -9.95
N SER A 108 -22.38 7.84 -9.67
CA SER A 108 -23.70 8.24 -10.19
C SER A 108 -24.78 8.09 -9.13
N MET A 109 -25.82 8.92 -9.21
CA MET A 109 -26.99 8.81 -8.32
C MET A 109 -27.76 7.50 -8.49
N ALA A 110 -27.63 6.84 -9.65
CA ALA A 110 -28.30 5.56 -9.91
C ALA A 110 -27.65 4.39 -9.17
N GLU A 111 -26.35 4.51 -8.85
CA GLU A 111 -25.54 3.48 -8.20
C GLU A 111 -24.58 4.16 -7.20
N PRO A 112 -25.10 4.75 -6.11
CA PRO A 112 -24.31 5.58 -5.18
C PRO A 112 -23.27 4.78 -4.38
N GLU A 113 -23.43 3.46 -4.28
CA GLU A 113 -22.51 2.54 -3.60
C GLU A 113 -21.32 2.09 -4.46
N LYS A 114 -21.23 2.61 -5.69
CA LYS A 114 -20.21 2.25 -6.66
C LYS A 114 -19.43 3.48 -7.10
N ILE A 115 -18.11 3.40 -6.97
CA ILE A 115 -17.20 4.33 -7.62
C ILE A 115 -16.67 3.71 -8.90
N SER A 116 -16.35 4.56 -9.86
CA SER A 116 -15.70 4.16 -11.10
C SER A 116 -14.48 5.02 -11.33
N THR A 117 -13.50 4.45 -12.02
CA THR A 117 -12.30 5.18 -12.44
C THR A 117 -12.16 5.06 -13.95
N THR A 118 -11.99 6.20 -14.61
CA THR A 118 -11.74 6.26 -16.04
C THR A 118 -10.32 6.74 -16.28
N ARG A 119 -9.56 6.06 -17.15
CA ARG A 119 -8.23 6.49 -17.59
C ARG A 119 -8.07 6.29 -19.09
N VAL A 120 -7.17 7.04 -19.70
CA VAL A 120 -6.75 6.80 -21.09
C VAL A 120 -5.41 6.09 -21.08
N SER A 121 -5.33 4.93 -21.73
CA SER A 121 -4.08 4.19 -21.91
C SER A 121 -4.01 3.68 -23.34
N LYS A 122 -2.85 3.85 -23.99
CA LYS A 122 -2.63 3.43 -25.38
C LYS A 122 -3.75 3.88 -26.35
N LYS A 123 -4.23 5.12 -26.19
CA LYS A 123 -5.34 5.72 -26.96
C LYS A 123 -6.71 5.03 -26.77
N GLN A 124 -6.89 4.23 -25.73
CA GLN A 124 -8.16 3.61 -25.36
C GLN A 124 -8.66 4.16 -24.03
N ILE A 125 -9.97 4.35 -23.92
CA ILE A 125 -10.63 4.68 -22.65
C ILE A 125 -10.83 3.37 -21.90
N ILE A 126 -10.26 3.29 -20.70
CA ILE A 126 -10.39 2.17 -19.78
C ILE A 126 -11.22 2.66 -18.60
N THR A 127 -12.36 2.03 -18.40
CA THR A 127 -13.21 2.25 -17.22
C THR A 127 -13.17 1.02 -16.34
N MET A 128 -12.93 1.23 -15.05
CA MET A 128 -12.99 0.19 -14.03
C MET A 128 -14.03 0.58 -12.99
N HIS A 129 -14.77 -0.42 -12.52
CA HIS A 129 -15.83 -0.24 -11.54
C HIS A 129 -15.43 -0.90 -10.23
N PHE A 130 -15.62 -0.20 -9.13
CA PHE A 130 -15.45 -0.72 -7.78
C PHE A 130 -16.81 -0.69 -7.08
N PRO A 131 -17.59 -1.79 -7.17
CA PRO A 131 -18.86 -1.89 -6.45
C PRO A 131 -18.62 -1.94 -4.94
N ALA A 132 -19.70 -1.81 -4.18
CA ALA A 132 -19.68 -1.90 -2.73
C ALA A 132 -18.87 -3.11 -2.24
N GLY A 133 -17.94 -2.87 -1.30
CA GLY A 133 -17.10 -3.93 -0.72
C GLY A 133 -15.83 -4.25 -1.51
N SER A 134 -15.77 -4.01 -2.82
CA SER A 134 -14.60 -4.39 -3.64
C SER A 134 -13.29 -3.73 -3.20
N LEU A 135 -13.33 -2.49 -2.70
CA LEU A 135 -12.16 -1.84 -2.11
C LEU A 135 -11.69 -2.53 -0.81
N ALA A 136 -12.62 -3.05 -0.01
CA ALA A 136 -12.28 -3.77 1.21
C ALA A 136 -11.64 -5.13 0.86
N ASP A 137 -12.17 -5.81 -0.15
CA ASP A 137 -11.59 -7.06 -0.67
C ASP A 137 -10.19 -6.82 -1.21
N PHE A 138 -9.99 -5.76 -2.02
CA PHE A 138 -8.67 -5.40 -2.53
C PHE A 138 -7.68 -5.05 -1.41
N HIS A 139 -8.11 -4.26 -0.42
CA HIS A 139 -7.31 -3.96 0.77
C HIS A 139 -6.88 -5.25 1.50
N ASN A 140 -7.81 -6.16 1.76
CA ASN A 140 -7.52 -7.41 2.47
C ASN A 140 -6.59 -8.29 1.65
N GLU A 141 -6.81 -8.35 0.34
CA GLU A 141 -5.98 -9.13 -0.57
C GLU A 141 -4.52 -8.66 -0.54
N LEU A 142 -4.30 -7.34 -0.60
CA LEU A 142 -2.96 -6.76 -0.50
C LEU A 142 -2.31 -7.01 0.85
N GLY A 143 -3.07 -6.97 1.94
CA GLY A 143 -2.57 -7.32 3.27
C GLY A 143 -2.04 -8.77 3.31
N VAL A 144 -2.80 -9.70 2.73
CA VAL A 144 -2.40 -11.12 2.64
C VAL A 144 -1.17 -11.29 1.75
N ILE A 145 -1.11 -10.61 0.61
CA ILE A 145 0.05 -10.66 -0.30
C ILE A 145 1.31 -10.16 0.40
N ASN A 146 1.24 -9.00 1.06
CA ASN A 146 2.35 -8.42 1.82
C ASN A 146 2.86 -9.42 2.88
N PHE A 147 1.95 -10.00 3.66
CA PHE A 147 2.32 -10.98 4.67
C PHE A 147 3.01 -12.20 4.05
N LYS A 148 2.48 -12.76 2.96
CA LYS A 148 3.03 -13.97 2.32
C LYS A 148 4.35 -13.73 1.58
N ILE A 149 4.62 -12.50 1.12
CA ILE A 149 5.93 -12.17 0.53
C ILE A 149 6.99 -12.05 1.61
N ARG A 150 6.65 -11.41 2.73
CA ARG A 150 7.58 -11.25 3.86
C ARG A 150 7.80 -12.57 4.61
N TYR A 151 6.75 -13.37 4.77
CA TYR A 151 6.74 -14.62 5.51
C TYR A 151 6.13 -15.75 4.66
N PRO A 152 6.85 -16.27 3.65
CA PRO A 152 6.31 -17.29 2.77
C PRO A 152 6.11 -18.66 3.44
N GLY A 153 6.81 -18.95 4.54
CA GLY A 153 6.51 -20.07 5.45
C GLY A 153 5.36 -19.78 6.43
N GLY A 154 4.70 -18.63 6.30
CA GLY A 154 3.50 -18.29 7.07
C GLY A 154 3.80 -17.87 8.52
N VAL A 155 2.97 -18.37 9.44
CA VAL A 155 3.01 -17.95 10.85
C VAL A 155 4.30 -18.37 11.54
N GLU A 156 4.92 -19.48 11.13
CA GLU A 156 6.19 -19.95 11.68
C GLU A 156 7.34 -19.00 11.35
N ASP A 157 7.43 -18.57 10.09
CA ASP A 157 8.39 -17.53 9.66
C ASP A 157 8.19 -16.24 10.45
N HIS A 158 6.94 -15.81 10.63
CA HIS A 158 6.63 -14.62 11.42
C HIS A 158 7.01 -14.79 12.90
N ALA A 159 6.73 -15.96 13.49
CA ALA A 159 7.09 -16.24 14.88
C ALA A 159 8.61 -16.27 15.09
N ARG A 160 9.37 -16.83 14.14
CA ARG A 160 10.83 -16.82 14.15
C ARG A 160 11.39 -15.41 14.05
N ASP A 161 10.90 -14.60 13.12
CA ASP A 161 11.27 -13.18 13.00
C ASP A 161 11.02 -12.42 14.32
N ARG A 162 9.91 -12.70 15.01
CA ARG A 162 9.61 -12.11 16.33
C ARG A 162 10.56 -12.55 17.43
N ALA A 163 11.01 -13.80 17.40
CA ALA A 163 11.97 -14.32 18.37
C ALA A 163 13.36 -13.69 18.16
N GLU A 164 13.77 -13.47 16.92
CA GLU A 164 15.09 -12.94 16.56
C GLU A 164 15.17 -11.41 16.66
N ASN A 165 14.15 -10.70 16.15
CA ASN A 165 14.14 -9.25 16.03
C ASN A 165 13.25 -8.53 17.07
N GLY A 166 12.60 -9.31 17.95
CA GLY A 166 11.75 -8.81 19.03
C GLY A 166 10.30 -8.50 18.65
N GLY A 167 9.56 -7.98 19.63
CA GLY A 167 8.16 -7.60 19.47
C GLY A 167 7.97 -6.36 18.58
N PHE A 168 6.83 -6.26 17.89
CA PHE A 168 6.42 -5.04 17.19
C PHE A 168 5.55 -4.18 18.10
N ILE A 169 5.96 -2.93 18.27
CA ILE A 169 5.09 -1.87 18.75
C ILE A 169 4.66 -1.02 17.56
N SER A 170 3.35 -0.79 17.43
CA SER A 170 2.88 0.13 16.39
C SER A 170 3.37 1.55 16.69
N ARG A 171 3.62 2.35 15.65
CA ARG A 171 4.01 3.77 15.82
C ARG A 171 3.02 4.52 16.72
N ARG A 172 1.72 4.26 16.56
CA ARG A 172 0.68 4.86 17.41
C ARG A 172 0.82 4.44 18.88
N ALA A 173 1.01 3.15 19.16
CA ALA A 173 1.21 2.67 20.52
C ALA A 173 2.49 3.27 21.14
N LEU A 174 3.58 3.36 20.38
CA LEU A 174 4.80 4.03 20.84
C LEU A 174 4.55 5.51 21.12
N CYS A 175 3.80 6.21 20.27
CA CYS A 175 3.40 7.60 20.49
C CYS A 175 2.54 7.74 21.76
N MET A 176 1.62 6.82 22.02
CA MET A 176 0.83 6.80 23.26
C MET A 176 1.70 6.57 24.49
N LEU A 177 2.66 5.64 24.42
CA LEU A 177 3.59 5.37 25.54
C LEU A 177 4.57 6.52 25.79
N THR A 178 4.88 7.31 24.77
CA THR A 178 5.84 8.42 24.86
C THR A 178 5.19 9.80 24.97
N ASP A 179 3.86 9.86 25.19
CA ASP A 179 3.04 11.10 25.22
C ASP A 179 3.32 12.04 24.03
N SER A 180 3.51 11.43 22.85
CA SER A 180 3.74 12.16 21.62
C SER A 180 2.44 12.77 21.10
N PRO A 181 2.41 14.04 20.65
CA PRO A 181 1.24 14.66 20.04
C PRO A 181 0.72 13.90 18.79
N ALA A 182 1.57 13.08 18.16
CA ALA A 182 1.19 12.23 17.04
C ALA A 182 0.25 11.07 17.44
N ALA A 183 -0.02 10.85 18.72
CA ALA A 183 -1.01 9.87 19.19
C ALA A 183 -2.47 10.28 18.89
N ASP A 184 -2.71 11.59 18.74
CA ASP A 184 -4.03 12.22 18.55
C ASP A 184 -4.18 12.84 17.14
N ASP A 185 -3.55 12.26 16.11
CA ASP A 185 -3.49 12.83 14.75
C ASP A 185 -4.87 13.08 14.09
N TRP A 186 -5.91 12.38 14.52
CA TRP A 186 -7.30 12.57 14.04
C TRP A 186 -8.09 13.65 14.79
N LEU A 187 -7.64 14.08 15.97
CA LEU A 187 -8.37 15.04 16.82
C LEU A 187 -7.44 16.21 17.14
N PRO A 188 -7.66 17.42 16.60
CA PRO A 188 -6.90 18.57 17.06
C PRO A 188 -7.12 18.72 18.56
N ARG A 189 -6.05 18.90 19.33
CA ARG A 189 -6.15 19.34 20.72
C ARG A 189 -6.84 20.70 20.69
N LEU A 190 -8.15 20.72 20.92
CA LEU A 190 -8.89 21.93 21.24
C LEU A 190 -8.21 22.51 22.48
N ARG A 191 -7.30 23.46 22.27
CA ARG A 191 -6.87 24.35 23.34
C ARG A 191 -8.11 25.16 23.70
N LEU A 192 -8.86 24.69 24.68
CA LEU A 192 -9.76 25.56 25.43
C LEU A 192 -8.86 26.64 26.03
N GLN A 193 -8.76 27.79 25.36
CA GLN A 193 -8.37 29.02 26.01
C GLN A 193 -9.47 29.30 27.02
N ILE A 194 -9.27 28.79 28.24
CA ILE A 194 -10.01 29.28 29.39
C ILE A 194 -9.37 30.63 29.67
N ASP A 195 -9.93 31.68 29.08
CA ASP A 195 -9.62 33.04 29.49
C ASP A 195 -9.90 33.13 30.99
N LYS A 196 -8.84 33.42 31.76
CA LYS A 196 -9.01 33.78 33.16
C LYS A 196 -9.64 35.18 33.19
N PRO A 197 -10.75 35.39 33.91
CA PRO A 197 -11.24 36.73 34.13
C PRO A 197 -10.27 37.47 35.07
N ASP A 198 -10.02 38.74 34.76
CA ASP A 198 -9.28 39.70 35.58
C ASP A 198 -9.93 39.95 36.94
#